data_AF-A0AAE4U211-F1
#
_entry.id   AF-A0AAE4U211-F1
#
_cell.length_a   1.000
_cell.length_b   1.000
_cell.length_c   1.000
_cell.angle_alpha   90.00
_cell.angle_beta   90.00
_cell.angle_gamma   90.00
#
_symmetry.space_group_name_H-M   'P 1'
#
loop_
_entity.id
_entity.type
_entity.pdbx_description
1 polymer ?
#
loop_
_entity_poly.entity_id
_entity_poly.type
_entity_poly.pdbx_seq_one_letter_code
_entity_poly.pdbx_strand_id
1 'polypeptide(L)'
;MRGLISVVALAAVVLAGGAAPTAAGEEWGLNGTYQATSNGDWAKTNDIYHDEATVRSRWTITTTCSTPLECTGRVTSDLGWSADVGLHGSEYVVKRDIPNWQPCPNGAARTGHQIYRFYPVDERGWVATDSTATTLAGVDQTTGDSGACGINKALVISLPFRLDKVS
;
A
#
# COMPACT_ATOMS: atom_id res chain seq x y z
N MET A 1 -81.41 20.37 1.21
CA MET A 1 -80.14 20.70 1.88
C MET A 1 -79.24 19.47 1.79
N ARG A 2 -78.09 19.63 1.13
CA ARG A 2 -77.06 18.60 0.92
C ARG A 2 -76.33 18.30 2.24
N GLY A 3 -75.93 17.05 2.46
CA GLY A 3 -75.04 16.68 3.56
C GLY A 3 -74.50 15.25 3.39
N LEU A 4 -73.61 15.06 2.41
CA LEU A 4 -72.75 13.88 2.30
C LEU A 4 -71.66 13.99 3.38
N ILE A 5 -71.54 13.01 4.27
CA ILE A 5 -70.42 12.93 5.22
C ILE A 5 -69.47 11.83 4.76
N SER A 6 -68.25 12.27 4.49
CA SER A 6 -67.16 11.59 3.82
C SER A 6 -66.49 10.52 4.67
N VAL A 7 -66.08 9.44 4.00
CA VAL A 7 -65.17 8.40 4.50
C VAL A 7 -63.77 8.99 4.61
N VAL A 8 -63.16 8.96 5.79
CA VAL A 8 -61.74 9.31 5.99
C VAL A 8 -60.96 8.01 6.15
N ALA A 9 -60.22 7.64 5.10
CA ALA A 9 -59.23 6.56 5.15
C ALA A 9 -57.92 7.13 5.70
N LEU A 10 -57.47 6.66 6.87
CA LEU A 10 -56.11 6.91 7.36
C LEU A 10 -55.14 5.94 6.67
N ALA A 11 -54.29 6.44 5.78
CA ALA A 11 -53.11 5.74 5.31
C ALA A 11 -51.95 5.97 6.29
N ALA A 12 -51.49 4.91 6.95
CA ALA A 12 -50.28 4.95 7.76
C ALA A 12 -49.05 4.84 6.86
N VAL A 13 -48.24 5.91 6.82
CA VAL A 13 -46.94 5.92 6.12
C VAL A 13 -45.89 5.30 7.05
N VAL A 14 -45.37 4.14 6.67
CA VAL A 14 -44.24 3.50 7.36
C VAL A 14 -42.95 4.07 6.78
N LEU A 15 -42.32 5.00 7.50
CA LEU A 15 -40.98 5.48 7.20
C LEU A 15 -39.94 4.53 7.81
N ALA A 16 -39.62 3.46 7.11
CA ALA A 16 -38.44 2.63 7.40
C ALA A 16 -37.20 3.28 6.75
N GLY A 17 -36.72 4.37 7.34
CA GLY A 17 -35.47 5.03 6.96
C GLY A 17 -34.27 4.35 7.62
N GLY A 18 -33.91 3.15 7.16
CA GLY A 18 -32.59 2.59 7.46
C GLY A 18 -31.56 3.25 6.54
N ALA A 19 -30.85 4.27 7.02
CA ALA A 19 -29.64 4.72 6.35
C ALA A 19 -28.62 3.57 6.41
N ALA A 20 -28.47 2.82 5.32
CA ALA A 20 -27.30 1.96 5.16
C ALA A 20 -26.06 2.86 5.25
N PRO A 21 -25.00 2.47 5.98
CA PRO A 21 -23.75 3.20 5.92
C PRO A 21 -23.29 3.19 4.45
N THR A 22 -23.29 4.35 3.80
CA THR A 22 -22.56 4.54 2.55
C THR A 22 -21.12 4.17 2.84
N ALA A 23 -20.62 3.15 2.15
CA ALA A 23 -19.23 2.74 2.24
C ALA A 23 -18.34 3.91 1.79
N ALA A 24 -17.91 4.73 2.75
CA ALA A 24 -16.86 5.72 2.56
C ALA A 24 -15.47 5.05 2.37
N GLY A 25 -15.44 3.77 1.98
CA GLY A 25 -14.21 2.99 1.86
C GLY A 25 -13.42 3.26 0.58
N GLU A 26 -14.02 3.92 -0.42
CA GLU A 26 -13.35 4.20 -1.70
C GLU A 26 -12.50 5.47 -1.68
N GLU A 27 -12.80 6.46 -0.84
CA GLU A 27 -12.14 7.77 -0.92
C GLU A 27 -10.74 7.81 -0.28
N TRP A 28 -10.45 6.95 0.70
CA TRP A 28 -9.18 6.97 1.44
C TRP A 28 -8.24 5.81 1.09
N GLY A 29 -8.73 4.76 0.43
CA GLY A 29 -7.96 3.54 0.15
C GLY A 29 -7.14 3.61 -1.14
N LEU A 30 -6.05 2.84 -1.21
CA LEU A 30 -5.22 2.68 -2.42
C LEU A 30 -5.74 1.59 -3.35
N ASN A 31 -7.06 1.53 -3.55
CA ASN A 31 -7.66 0.52 -4.40
C ASN A 31 -7.32 0.78 -5.87
N GLY A 32 -6.76 -0.22 -6.55
CA GLY A 32 -6.49 -0.16 -7.98
C GLY A 32 -5.30 -1.00 -8.43
N THR A 33 -4.93 -0.79 -9.68
CA THR A 33 -3.72 -1.37 -10.27
C THR A 33 -2.64 -0.29 -10.39
N TYR A 34 -1.41 -0.66 -10.09
CA TYR A 34 -0.27 0.24 -10.05
C TYR A 34 0.94 -0.33 -10.77
N GLN A 35 1.75 0.55 -11.35
CA GLN A 35 3.09 0.26 -11.82
C GLN A 35 4.08 0.56 -10.70
N ALA A 36 4.71 -0.48 -10.15
CA ALA A 36 5.72 -0.38 -9.10
C ALA A 36 7.12 -0.37 -9.72
N THR A 37 7.96 0.57 -9.31
CA THR A 37 9.35 0.71 -9.77
C THR A 37 10.28 0.91 -8.59
N SER A 38 11.17 -0.04 -8.34
CA SER A 38 12.33 0.13 -7.45
C SER A 38 13.54 0.51 -8.31
N ASN A 39 14.04 1.73 -8.15
CA ASN A 39 15.11 2.28 -8.97
C ASN A 39 16.48 1.79 -8.48
N GLY A 40 17.12 0.93 -9.26
CA GLY A 40 18.42 0.36 -8.96
C GLY A 40 19.58 1.32 -9.22
N ASP A 41 19.42 2.30 -10.11
CA ASP A 41 20.46 3.26 -10.51
C ASP A 41 20.82 4.25 -9.40
N TRP A 42 20.02 4.30 -8.33
CA TRP A 42 20.21 5.14 -7.15
C TRP A 42 20.15 4.35 -5.85
N ALA A 43 20.39 3.04 -5.95
CA ALA A 43 20.38 2.16 -4.80
C ALA A 43 21.56 2.44 -3.86
N LYS A 44 21.40 2.03 -2.61
CA LYS A 44 22.45 2.07 -1.60
C LYS A 44 22.60 0.71 -0.95
N THR A 45 23.85 0.29 -0.77
CA THR A 45 24.23 -0.82 0.10
C THR A 45 24.89 -0.26 1.34
N ASN A 46 24.27 -0.46 2.52
CA ASN A 46 24.72 0.08 3.80
C ASN A 46 25.03 1.59 3.74
N ASP A 47 24.08 2.35 3.20
CA ASP A 47 24.12 3.80 3.00
C ASP A 47 25.14 4.34 1.98
N ILE A 48 25.88 3.47 1.31
CA ILE A 48 26.80 3.81 0.22
C ILE A 48 26.12 3.55 -1.12
N TYR A 49 26.17 4.53 -2.03
CA TYR A 49 25.63 4.35 -3.38
C TYR A 49 26.30 3.18 -4.09
N HIS A 50 25.48 2.31 -4.64
CA HIS A 50 25.87 1.13 -5.38
C HIS A 50 24.72 0.74 -6.29
N ASP A 51 24.97 0.64 -7.59
CA ASP A 51 23.92 0.31 -8.55
C ASP A 51 23.41 -1.12 -8.32
N GLU A 52 22.09 -1.25 -8.27
CA GLU A 52 21.38 -2.53 -8.25
C GLU A 52 20.54 -2.68 -9.52
N ALA A 53 19.94 -3.85 -9.73
CA ALA A 53 18.98 -4.02 -10.82
C ALA A 53 17.71 -3.20 -10.53
N THR A 54 17.28 -2.37 -11.49
CA THR A 54 15.96 -1.74 -11.42
C THR A 54 14.86 -2.79 -11.58
N VAL A 55 13.96 -2.86 -10.61
CA VAL A 55 12.83 -3.81 -10.60
C VAL A 55 11.55 -3.08 -10.97
N ARG A 56 10.82 -3.61 -11.96
CA ARG A 56 9.49 -3.11 -12.35
C ARG A 56 8.47 -4.24 -12.27
N SER A 57 7.30 -3.94 -11.73
CA SER A 57 6.21 -4.91 -11.57
C SER A 57 4.85 -4.22 -11.58
N ARG A 58 3.80 -4.98 -11.84
CA ARG A 58 2.42 -4.53 -11.73
C ARG A 58 1.80 -5.05 -10.44
N TRP A 59 1.24 -4.14 -9.65
CA TRP A 59 0.62 -4.44 -8.37
C TRP A 59 -0.88 -4.24 -8.47
N THR A 60 -1.65 -5.19 -7.96
CA THR A 60 -3.06 -5.01 -7.63
C THR A 60 -3.16 -4.81 -6.13
N ILE A 61 -3.72 -3.66 -5.72
CA ILE A 61 -3.84 -3.28 -4.32
C ILE A 61 -5.31 -3.19 -3.96
N THR A 62 -5.67 -3.84 -2.86
CA THR A 62 -7.01 -3.78 -2.27
C THR A 62 -6.90 -3.42 -0.80
N THR A 63 -7.51 -2.32 -0.38
CA THR A 63 -7.49 -1.79 0.98
C THR A 63 -8.89 -1.49 1.48
N THR A 64 -9.10 -1.66 2.78
CA THR A 64 -10.29 -1.22 3.52
C THR A 64 -9.83 -0.30 4.65
N CYS A 65 -10.45 0.88 4.73
CA CYS A 65 -10.13 1.88 5.74
C CYS A 65 -11.28 2.04 6.73
N SER A 66 -10.98 1.94 8.02
CA SER A 66 -11.94 2.23 9.10
C SER A 66 -11.94 3.71 9.48
N THR A 67 -10.78 4.35 9.34
CA THR A 67 -10.58 5.81 9.46
C THR A 67 -9.57 6.26 8.41
N PRO A 68 -9.41 7.56 8.15
CA PRO A 68 -8.39 8.07 7.21
C PRO A 68 -6.94 7.70 7.59
N LEU A 69 -6.69 7.29 8.83
CA LEU A 69 -5.37 6.90 9.34
C LEU A 69 -5.25 5.39 9.63
N GLU A 70 -6.33 4.64 9.41
CA GLU A 70 -6.41 3.21 9.74
C GLU A 70 -6.91 2.45 8.51
N CYS A 71 -5.97 2.08 7.64
CA CYS A 71 -6.22 1.29 6.45
C CYS A 71 -5.40 0.00 6.49
N THR A 72 -6.02 -1.12 6.12
CA THR A 72 -5.35 -2.40 5.93
C THR A 72 -5.79 -3.03 4.61
N GLY A 73 -4.99 -3.92 4.06
CA GLY A 73 -5.25 -4.48 2.76
C GLY A 73 -4.22 -5.51 2.31
N ARG A 74 -4.24 -5.78 1.01
CA ARG A 74 -3.36 -6.74 0.36
C ARG A 74 -2.82 -6.17 -0.93
N VAL A 75 -1.55 -6.47 -1.19
CA VAL A 75 -0.85 -6.25 -2.46
C VAL A 75 -0.61 -7.59 -3.12
N THR A 76 -0.92 -7.69 -4.40
CA THR A 76 -0.56 -8.83 -5.24
C THR A 76 0.27 -8.33 -6.41
N SER A 77 1.46 -8.88 -6.60
CA SER A 77 2.37 -8.53 -7.69
C SER A 77 2.35 -9.59 -8.78
N ASP A 78 2.45 -9.15 -10.03
CA ASP A 78 2.68 -10.00 -11.20
C ASP A 78 4.02 -10.77 -11.16
N LEU A 79 4.95 -10.43 -10.25
CA LEU A 79 6.14 -11.21 -9.95
C LEU A 79 5.87 -12.44 -9.06
N GLY A 80 4.59 -12.79 -8.83
CA GLY A 80 4.20 -14.04 -8.19
C GLY A 80 4.23 -14.01 -6.66
N TRP A 81 4.16 -12.84 -6.04
CA TRP A 81 4.09 -12.69 -4.58
C TRP A 81 2.88 -11.85 -4.15
N SER A 82 2.45 -12.05 -2.92
CA SER A 82 1.44 -11.22 -2.26
C SER A 82 1.86 -10.94 -0.83
N ALA A 83 1.52 -9.76 -0.31
CA ALA A 83 1.78 -9.36 1.06
C ALA A 83 0.69 -8.42 1.56
N ASP A 84 0.56 -8.31 2.88
CA ASP A 84 -0.37 -7.36 3.47
C ASP A 84 0.19 -5.94 3.39
N VAL A 85 -0.70 -4.96 3.19
CA VAL A 85 -0.39 -3.53 3.25
C VAL A 85 -1.16 -2.92 4.41
N GLY A 86 -0.48 -2.06 5.17
CA GLY A 86 -1.08 -1.28 6.25
C GLY A 86 -0.65 0.17 6.18
N LEU A 87 -1.52 1.08 6.60
CA LEU A 87 -1.15 2.47 6.81
C LEU A 87 -0.50 2.61 8.20
N HIS A 88 0.68 3.20 8.25
CA HIS A 88 1.42 3.48 9.47
C HIS A 88 1.79 4.97 9.49
N GLY A 89 1.07 5.76 10.28
CA GLY A 89 1.16 7.22 10.19
C GLY A 89 0.63 7.69 8.83
N SER A 90 1.49 8.31 8.03
CA SER A 90 1.16 8.80 6.68
C SER A 90 1.74 7.93 5.55
N GLU A 91 2.35 6.78 5.88
CA GLU A 91 2.99 5.90 4.90
C GLU A 91 2.27 4.56 4.84
N TYR A 92 2.02 4.08 3.62
CA TYR A 92 1.64 2.71 3.39
C TYR A 92 2.88 1.83 3.47
N VAL A 93 2.77 0.72 4.20
CA VAL A 93 3.86 -0.20 4.47
C VAL A 93 3.48 -1.60 4.01
N VAL A 94 4.35 -2.19 3.19
CA VAL A 94 4.25 -3.59 2.75
C VAL A 94 5.48 -4.32 3.25
N LYS A 95 5.29 -5.46 3.93
CA LYS A 95 6.39 -6.26 4.48
C LYS A 95 6.34 -7.67 3.91
N ARG A 96 7.50 -8.21 3.54
CA ARG A 96 7.64 -9.60 3.09
C ARG A 96 9.04 -10.13 3.37
N ASP A 97 9.12 -11.45 3.47
CA ASP A 97 10.41 -12.15 3.52
C ASP A 97 10.81 -12.63 2.13
N ILE A 98 12.10 -12.52 1.82
CA ILE A 98 12.71 -13.02 0.58
C ILE A 98 13.64 -14.18 0.97
N PRO A 99 13.24 -15.44 0.74
CA PRO A 99 14.10 -16.57 1.04
C PRO A 99 15.34 -16.55 0.15
N ASN A 100 16.48 -16.98 0.71
CA ASN A 100 17.76 -17.06 0.01
C ASN A 100 18.25 -15.75 -0.61
N TRP A 101 17.91 -14.61 -0.01
CA TRP A 101 18.26 -13.29 -0.52
C TRP A 101 19.74 -12.93 -0.33
N GLN A 102 20.30 -13.17 0.86
CA GLN A 102 21.69 -12.85 1.15
C GLN A 102 22.56 -14.09 0.95
N PRO A 103 23.36 -14.18 -0.13
CA PRO A 103 24.31 -15.25 -0.30
C PRO A 103 25.45 -15.12 0.71
N CYS A 104 25.87 -16.24 1.30
CA CYS A 104 26.99 -16.31 2.23
C CYS A 104 28.22 -16.96 1.56
N PRO A 105 29.45 -16.60 1.99
CA PRO A 105 30.68 -17.18 1.44
C PRO A 105 30.80 -18.71 1.59
N ASN A 106 30.10 -19.30 2.56
CA ASN A 106 30.05 -20.74 2.78
C ASN A 106 29.06 -21.48 1.87
N GLY A 107 28.47 -20.81 0.88
CA GLY A 107 27.52 -21.39 -0.06
C GLY A 107 26.07 -21.48 0.45
N ALA A 108 25.82 -21.15 1.72
CA ALA A 108 24.46 -21.01 2.22
C ALA A 108 23.86 -19.66 1.80
N ALA A 109 22.55 -19.49 1.99
CA ALA A 109 21.90 -18.19 1.87
C ALA A 109 21.09 -17.88 3.14
N ARG A 110 20.76 -16.61 3.36
CA ARG A 110 19.92 -16.14 4.46
C ARG A 110 18.72 -15.38 3.92
N THR A 111 17.64 -15.40 4.69
CA THR A 111 16.42 -14.65 4.38
C THR A 111 16.70 -13.16 4.49
N GLY A 112 16.13 -12.38 3.57
CA GLY A 112 16.06 -10.94 3.65
C GLY A 112 14.66 -10.49 4.04
N HIS A 113 14.56 -9.41 4.80
CA HIS A 113 13.31 -8.79 5.22
C HIS A 113 13.09 -7.53 4.39
N GLN A 114 12.16 -7.59 3.44
CA GLN A 114 11.84 -6.49 2.54
C GLN A 114 10.67 -5.67 3.09
N ILE A 115 10.84 -4.35 3.08
CA ILE A 115 9.83 -3.36 3.47
C ILE A 115 9.74 -2.32 2.37
N TYR A 116 8.56 -2.15 1.81
CA TYR A 116 8.20 -0.97 1.03
C TYR A 116 7.51 0.03 1.95
N ARG A 117 7.94 1.29 1.92
CA ARG A 117 7.23 2.41 2.55
C ARG A 117 6.98 3.46 1.49
N PHE A 118 5.75 3.92 1.35
CA PHE A 118 5.40 4.90 0.32
C PHE A 118 4.21 5.76 0.72
N TYR A 119 4.16 6.96 0.16
CA TYR A 119 3.16 7.98 0.47
C TYR A 119 2.78 8.76 -0.80
N PRO A 120 1.56 9.32 -0.87
CA PRO A 120 1.10 10.06 -2.03
C PRO A 120 1.88 11.37 -2.20
N VAL A 121 2.20 11.70 -3.45
CA VAL A 121 2.90 12.93 -3.83
C VAL A 121 2.19 13.67 -4.96
N ASP A 122 2.33 15.00 -4.98
CA ASP A 122 1.86 15.86 -6.05
C ASP A 122 2.80 15.84 -7.27
N GLU A 123 2.44 16.57 -8.33
CA GLU A 123 3.24 16.67 -9.57
C GLU A 123 4.64 17.26 -9.36
N ARG A 124 4.85 17.99 -8.26
CA ARG A 124 6.14 18.60 -7.89
C ARG A 124 6.96 17.70 -6.97
N GLY A 125 6.42 16.55 -6.56
CA GLY A 125 7.06 15.59 -5.64
C GLY A 125 6.92 15.96 -4.16
N TRP A 126 6.05 16.90 -3.79
CA TRP A 126 5.73 17.17 -2.38
C TRP A 126 4.68 16.18 -1.89
N VAL A 127 4.62 15.97 -0.58
CA VAL A 127 3.56 15.17 0.05
C VAL A 127 2.20 15.75 -0.36
N ALA A 128 1.37 14.93 -0.99
CA ALA A 128 0.05 15.36 -1.42
C ALA A 128 -0.86 15.58 -0.21
N THR A 129 -1.67 16.63 -0.25
CA THR A 129 -2.67 16.94 0.79
C THR A 129 -4.09 16.61 0.36
N ASP A 130 -4.29 16.27 -0.92
CA ASP A 130 -5.56 15.81 -1.46
C ASP A 130 -5.54 14.31 -1.76
N SER A 131 -6.72 13.72 -1.90
CA SER A 131 -6.93 12.30 -2.17
C SER A 131 -6.79 11.93 -3.65
N THR A 132 -6.39 12.87 -4.53
CA THR A 132 -6.37 12.66 -5.98
C THR A 132 -5.00 12.22 -6.53
N ALA A 133 -3.99 12.17 -5.66
CA ALA A 133 -2.64 11.77 -6.02
C ALA A 133 -2.60 10.38 -6.68
N THR A 134 -2.17 10.34 -7.94
CA THR A 134 -1.97 9.09 -8.70
C THR A 134 -0.55 8.54 -8.57
N THR A 135 0.36 9.33 -8.00
CA THR A 135 1.78 8.99 -7.84
C THR A 135 2.10 8.86 -6.36
N LEU A 136 2.84 7.82 -5.99
CA LEU A 136 3.38 7.64 -4.65
C LEU A 136 4.89 7.50 -4.73
N ALA A 137 5.58 8.20 -3.84
CA ALA A 137 7.02 8.12 -3.66
C ALA A 137 7.32 7.28 -2.42
N GLY A 138 8.48 6.64 -2.39
CA GLY A 138 8.83 5.77 -1.28
C GLY A 138 10.23 5.19 -1.33
N VAL A 139 10.42 4.16 -0.51
CA VAL A 139 11.64 3.36 -0.44
C VAL A 139 11.28 1.88 -0.43
N ASP A 140 12.01 1.10 -1.23
CA ASP A 140 12.09 -0.36 -1.14
C ASP A 140 13.40 -0.68 -0.41
N GLN A 141 13.30 -1.32 0.74
CA GLN A 141 14.47 -1.69 1.53
C GLN A 141 14.42 -3.16 1.90
N THR A 142 15.50 -3.88 1.63
CA THR A 142 15.71 -5.25 2.13
C THR A 142 16.86 -5.30 3.11
N THR A 143 16.62 -5.88 4.28
CA THR A 143 17.59 -6.01 5.36
C THR A 143 17.81 -7.48 5.70
N GLY A 144 19.06 -7.91 5.80
CA GLY A 144 19.45 -9.21 6.38
C GLY A 144 19.63 -9.13 7.89
N ASP A 145 19.58 -10.27 8.57
CA ASP A 145 19.84 -10.34 10.01
C ASP A 145 21.27 -9.91 10.36
N SER A 146 21.44 -9.23 11.50
CA SER A 146 22.78 -9.00 12.04
C SER A 146 23.42 -10.33 12.46
N GLY A 147 24.69 -10.54 12.12
CA GLY A 147 25.37 -11.83 12.31
C GLY A 147 25.14 -12.82 11.17
N ALA A 148 24.25 -12.51 10.21
CA ALA A 148 24.11 -13.30 8.99
C ALA A 148 25.45 -13.41 8.26
N CYS A 149 25.72 -14.59 7.70
CA CYS A 149 26.97 -14.90 7.01
C CYS A 149 28.25 -14.67 7.84
N GLY A 150 28.16 -14.67 9.18
CA GLY A 150 29.31 -14.45 10.07
C GLY A 150 29.77 -12.98 10.15
N ILE A 151 28.97 -12.05 9.66
CA ILE A 151 29.26 -10.62 9.66
C ILE A 151 28.38 -9.94 10.72
N ASN A 152 29.01 -9.32 11.73
CA ASN A 152 28.31 -8.58 12.78
C ASN A 152 27.82 -7.19 12.31
N LYS A 153 27.21 -7.15 11.12
CA LYS A 153 26.57 -5.99 10.50
C LYS A 153 25.52 -6.51 9.53
N ALA A 154 24.29 -6.03 9.64
CA ALA A 154 23.23 -6.35 8.70
C ALA A 154 23.59 -5.85 7.29
N LEU A 155 23.33 -6.65 6.26
CA LEU A 155 23.31 -6.17 4.88
C LEU A 155 21.99 -5.41 4.67
N VAL A 156 22.07 -4.12 4.36
CA VAL A 156 20.91 -3.29 4.02
C VAL A 156 21.06 -2.82 2.58
N ILE A 157 20.09 -3.16 1.73
CA ILE A 157 19.97 -2.63 0.37
C ILE A 157 18.71 -1.77 0.33
N SER A 158 18.82 -0.50 -0.07
CA SER A 158 17.70 0.42 -0.20
C SER A 158 17.66 1.08 -1.59
N LEU A 159 16.48 1.05 -2.21
CA LEU A 159 16.20 1.61 -3.53
C LEU A 159 15.13 2.70 -3.38
N PRO A 160 15.26 3.84 -4.08
CA PRO A 160 14.14 4.74 -4.27
C PRO A 160 12.99 4.00 -4.96
N PHE A 161 11.78 4.16 -4.43
CA PHE A 161 10.59 3.47 -4.91
C PHE A 161 9.57 4.47 -5.43
N ARG A 162 8.90 4.10 -6.51
CA ARG A 162 7.79 4.85 -7.10
C ARG A 162 6.66 3.91 -7.44
N LEU A 163 5.44 4.35 -7.18
CA LEU A 163 4.22 3.65 -7.53
C LEU A 163 3.30 4.61 -8.31
N ASP A 164 2.93 4.22 -9.52
CA ASP A 164 2.05 5.03 -10.38
C ASP A 164 0.73 4.29 -10.61
N LYS A 165 -0.41 4.92 -10.34
CA LYS A 165 -1.73 4.32 -10.60
C LYS A 165 -1.95 4.19 -12.10
N VAL A 166 -2.37 3.01 -12.54
CA VAL A 166 -2.65 2.71 -13.96
C VAL A 166 -4.12 2.44 -14.26
N SER A 167 -4.90 1.99 -13.26
CA SER A 167 -6.35 1.81 -13.36
C SER A 167 -7.00 1.84 -11.99
#